data_AF-A0A4Q2EA36-F1
#
_entry.id   AF-A0A4Q2EA36-F1
#
_cell.length_a   1.000
_cell.length_b   1.000
_cell.length_c   1.000
_cell.angle_alpha   90.00
_cell.angle_beta   90.00
_cell.angle_gamma   90.00
#
_symmetry.space_group_name_H-M   'P 1'
#
loop_
_entity.id
_entity.type
_entity.pdbx_description
1 polymer ?
#
loop_
_entity_poly.entity_id
_entity_poly.type
_entity_poly.pdbx_seq_one_letter_code
_entity_poly.pdbx_strand_id
1 'polypeptide(L)'
;MTQMSHPVAAAPILAATLALSALLAGCASNTPPVTQDPPPDPRLAKIGQIVVVYLENRSFDHLFGLYPGANGIAHAKAHGLDIQRDANGQPYSVLPAPVADKSGKPDPRFTDALPNGSRSRISSASSTAPSSASGT
;
A
#
# COMPACT_ATOMS: atom_id res chain seq x y z
N MET A 1 -10.98 69.40 -77.58
CA MET A 1 -11.40 68.00 -77.54
C MET A 1 -10.82 67.37 -76.29
N THR A 2 -11.72 66.96 -75.41
CA THR A 2 -11.55 66.35 -74.09
C THR A 2 -10.70 65.08 -74.16
N GLN A 3 -9.68 64.98 -73.30
CA GLN A 3 -9.05 63.69 -73.00
C GLN A 3 -9.14 63.38 -71.51
N MET A 4 -9.61 62.18 -71.26
CA MET A 4 -9.90 61.56 -69.98
C MET A 4 -8.62 61.21 -69.23
N SER A 5 -8.68 61.23 -67.89
CA SER A 5 -7.80 60.43 -67.03
C SER A 5 -8.60 60.01 -65.80
N HIS A 6 -8.91 58.72 -65.68
CA HIS A 6 -9.62 58.13 -64.53
C HIS A 6 -8.62 57.80 -63.40
N PRO A 7 -8.95 58.03 -62.12
CA PRO A 7 -8.19 57.45 -61.01
C PRO A 7 -8.58 55.98 -60.80
N VAL A 8 -7.58 55.11 -60.73
CA VAL A 8 -7.72 53.69 -60.38
C VAL A 8 -8.12 53.56 -58.91
N ALA A 9 -9.25 52.90 -58.65
CA ALA A 9 -9.77 52.64 -57.31
C ALA A 9 -8.91 51.62 -56.53
N ALA A 10 -8.18 52.07 -55.52
CA ALA A 10 -7.40 51.26 -54.60
C ALA A 10 -8.18 50.93 -53.31
N ALA A 11 -9.41 50.43 -53.43
CA ALA A 11 -10.37 50.41 -52.30
C ALA A 11 -10.70 49.06 -51.61
N PRO A 12 -10.34 47.83 -52.06
CA PRO A 12 -10.81 46.63 -51.35
C PRO A 12 -9.72 45.83 -50.60
N ILE A 13 -8.46 46.30 -50.51
CA ILE A 13 -7.38 45.49 -49.90
C ILE A 13 -7.16 45.83 -48.41
N LEU A 14 -7.48 47.05 -47.98
CA LEU A 14 -7.20 47.50 -46.60
C LEU A 14 -8.22 47.01 -45.55
N ALA A 15 -9.44 46.65 -45.96
CA ALA A 15 -10.49 46.22 -45.04
C ALA A 15 -10.37 44.75 -44.59
N ALA A 16 -9.72 43.90 -45.39
CA ALA A 16 -9.60 42.48 -45.11
C ALA A 16 -8.52 42.14 -44.06
N THR A 17 -7.52 42.99 -43.87
CA THR A 17 -6.41 42.76 -42.92
C THR A 17 -6.78 43.12 -41.48
N LEU A 18 -7.61 44.14 -41.26
CA LEU A 18 -8.05 44.55 -39.91
C LEU A 18 -8.99 43.53 -39.26
N ALA A 19 -9.81 42.84 -40.05
CA ALA A 19 -10.74 41.83 -39.57
C ALA A 19 -10.03 40.54 -39.11
N LEU A 20 -8.87 40.21 -39.71
CA LEU A 20 -8.13 39.00 -39.37
C LEU A 20 -7.35 39.12 -38.05
N SER A 21 -6.88 40.32 -37.69
CA SER A 21 -6.22 40.58 -36.40
C SER A 21 -7.16 40.53 -35.20
N ALA A 22 -8.45 40.86 -35.38
CA ALA A 22 -9.43 40.83 -34.29
C ALA A 22 -9.87 39.39 -33.93
N LEU A 23 -9.79 38.45 -34.89
CA LEU A 23 -10.19 37.06 -34.67
C LEU A 23 -9.12 36.23 -33.94
N LEU A 24 -7.84 36.59 -34.06
CA LEU A 24 -6.73 35.89 -33.39
C LEU A 24 -6.55 36.30 -31.91
N ALA A 25 -7.02 37.48 -31.50
CA ALA A 25 -6.87 37.98 -30.14
C ALA A 25 -7.87 37.36 -29.13
N GLY A 26 -8.91 36.68 -29.60
CA GLY A 26 -9.96 36.08 -28.76
C GLY A 26 -9.59 34.76 -28.09
N CYS A 27 -8.50 34.10 -28.49
CA CYS A 27 -8.14 32.77 -28.01
C CYS A 27 -7.24 32.76 -26.75
N ALA A 28 -6.77 33.92 -26.28
CA ALA A 28 -5.81 34.00 -25.17
C ALA A 28 -6.47 34.16 -23.77
N SER A 29 -7.79 34.32 -23.69
CA SER A 29 -8.48 34.72 -22.45
C SER A 29 -8.88 33.56 -21.52
N ASN A 30 -8.62 32.31 -21.90
CA ASN A 30 -9.12 31.13 -21.18
C ASN A 30 -8.03 30.33 -20.44
N THR A 31 -6.89 30.94 -20.10
CA THR A 31 -5.95 30.31 -19.17
C THR A 31 -6.57 30.28 -17.77
N PRO A 32 -6.86 29.09 -17.20
CA PRO A 32 -7.31 29.01 -15.82
C PRO A 32 -6.24 29.63 -14.90
N PRO A 33 -6.64 30.31 -13.82
CA PRO A 33 -5.68 30.84 -12.85
C PRO A 33 -4.84 29.69 -12.31
N VAL A 34 -3.53 29.76 -12.53
CA VAL A 34 -2.56 28.87 -11.88
C VAL A 34 -2.64 29.16 -10.39
N THR A 35 -3.23 28.24 -9.64
CA THR A 35 -3.20 28.31 -8.18
C THR A 35 -1.77 27.95 -7.78
N GLN A 36 -1.03 28.88 -7.19
CA GLN A 36 0.31 28.60 -6.71
C GLN A 36 0.20 27.61 -5.55
N ASP A 37 0.85 26.45 -5.68
CA ASP A 37 0.96 25.51 -4.57
C ASP A 37 1.61 26.21 -3.36
N PRO A 38 1.15 25.89 -2.13
CA PRO A 38 1.77 26.42 -0.93
C PRO A 38 3.27 26.06 -0.89
N PRO A 39 4.12 26.92 -0.29
CA PRO A 39 5.54 26.64 -0.18
C PRO A 39 5.80 25.28 0.50
N PRO A 40 6.80 24.50 0.06
CA PRO A 40 7.14 23.24 0.70
C PRO A 40 7.48 23.44 2.19
N ASP A 41 7.12 22.48 3.04
CA ASP A 41 7.58 22.47 4.44
C ASP A 41 9.13 22.54 4.44
N PRO A 42 9.74 23.56 5.08
CA PRO A 42 11.20 23.70 5.14
C PRO A 42 11.94 22.46 5.65
N ARG A 43 11.28 21.60 6.44
CA ARG A 43 11.82 20.33 6.94
C ARG A 43 11.87 19.26 5.85
N LEU A 44 10.89 19.24 4.95
CA LEU A 44 10.79 18.29 3.85
C LEU A 44 11.51 18.79 2.59
N ALA A 45 11.77 20.10 2.48
CA ALA A 45 12.48 20.71 1.36
C ALA A 45 13.90 20.15 1.12
N LYS A 46 14.50 19.49 2.12
CA LYS A 46 15.80 18.81 2.01
C LYS A 46 15.71 17.37 1.49
N ILE A 47 14.51 16.79 1.44
CA ILE A 47 14.27 15.40 1.02
C ILE A 47 13.90 15.41 -0.46
N GLY A 48 14.75 14.83 -1.31
CA GLY A 48 14.49 14.77 -2.75
C GLY A 48 13.45 13.71 -3.16
N GLN A 49 13.34 12.62 -2.41
CA GLN A 49 12.41 11.53 -2.68
C GLN A 49 11.99 10.83 -1.39
N ILE A 50 10.69 10.54 -1.26
CA ILE A 50 10.13 9.70 -0.21
C ILE A 50 9.68 8.39 -0.84
N VAL A 51 10.24 7.27 -0.39
CA VAL A 51 9.81 5.94 -0.79
C VAL A 51 9.06 5.31 0.39
N VAL A 52 7.80 4.98 0.18
CA VAL A 52 6.99 4.28 1.18
C VAL A 52 6.99 2.80 0.85
N VAL A 53 7.56 1.99 1.74
CA VAL A 53 7.55 0.52 1.63
C VAL A 53 6.45 -0.02 2.53
N TYR A 54 5.45 -0.67 1.93
CA TYR A 54 4.39 -1.35 2.65
C TYR A 54 4.71 -2.85 2.74
N LEU A 55 4.68 -3.40 3.95
CA LEU A 55 4.81 -4.83 4.18
C LEU A 55 3.43 -5.43 4.38
N GLU A 56 3.04 -6.38 3.54
CA GLU A 56 1.74 -7.02 3.68
C GLU A 56 1.76 -8.13 4.73
N ASN A 57 0.73 -8.09 5.58
CA ASN A 57 0.31 -9.19 6.45
C ASN A 57 1.40 -9.76 7.37
N ARG A 58 2.34 -8.92 7.82
CA ARG A 58 3.40 -9.25 8.78
C ARG A 58 3.31 -8.29 9.96
N SER A 59 3.05 -8.80 11.16
CA SER A 59 3.10 -7.98 12.38
C SER A 59 4.54 -7.56 12.69
N PHE A 60 4.69 -6.51 13.50
CA PHE A 60 6.01 -6.07 13.96
C PHE A 60 6.75 -7.18 14.72
N ASP A 61 6.06 -7.91 15.60
CA ASP A 61 6.65 -9.04 16.36
C ASP A 61 7.13 -10.18 15.46
N HIS A 62 6.53 -10.37 14.28
CA HIS A 62 7.00 -11.35 13.32
C HIS A 62 8.41 -10.99 12.84
N LEU A 63 8.65 -9.72 12.51
CA LEU A 63 9.89 -9.25 11.92
C LEU A 63 10.97 -8.96 12.96
N PHE A 64 10.56 -8.43 14.12
CA PHE A 64 11.47 -7.86 15.11
C PHE A 64 11.27 -8.43 16.52
N GLY A 65 10.35 -9.38 16.74
CA GLY A 65 10.09 -9.95 18.06
C GLY A 65 11.23 -10.80 18.64
N LEU A 66 12.23 -11.14 17.82
CA LEU A 66 13.48 -11.79 18.25
C LEU A 66 14.69 -10.83 18.31
N TYR A 67 14.48 -9.54 18.07
CA TYR A 67 15.56 -8.56 18.15
C TYR A 67 16.09 -8.46 19.61
N PRO A 68 17.41 -8.31 19.81
CA PRO A 68 17.97 -8.17 21.16
C PRO A 68 17.33 -7.01 21.94
N GLY A 69 16.87 -7.29 23.16
CA GLY A 69 16.18 -6.31 24.00
C GLY A 69 14.68 -6.15 23.72
N ALA A 70 14.12 -6.88 22.74
CA ALA A 70 12.67 -6.93 22.57
C ALA A 70 11.99 -7.64 23.75
N ASN A 71 10.83 -7.13 24.17
CA ASN A 71 9.93 -7.83 25.08
C ASN A 71 9.18 -8.95 24.33
N GLY A 72 9.95 -9.89 23.79
CA GLY A 72 9.47 -10.96 22.92
C GLY A 72 9.36 -12.31 23.62
N ILE A 73 9.36 -13.37 22.82
CA ILE A 73 9.13 -14.75 23.31
C ILE A 73 10.18 -15.21 24.33
N ALA A 74 11.42 -14.72 24.21
CA ALA A 74 12.49 -15.03 25.15
C ALA A 74 12.22 -14.42 26.54
N HIS A 75 11.74 -13.17 26.58
CA HIS A 75 11.32 -12.53 27.82
C HIS A 75 10.11 -13.25 28.42
N ALA A 76 9.10 -13.56 27.61
CA ALA A 76 7.93 -14.32 28.07
C ALA A 76 8.33 -15.66 28.71
N LYS A 77 9.27 -16.40 28.11
CA LYS A 77 9.82 -17.64 28.66
C LYS A 77 10.57 -17.43 29.98
N ALA A 78 11.44 -16.43 30.05
CA ALA A 78 12.19 -16.11 31.27
C ALA A 78 11.27 -15.80 32.46
N HIS A 79 10.07 -15.28 32.19
CA HIS A 79 9.08 -14.92 33.19
C HIS A 79 7.90 -15.91 33.30
N GLY A 80 7.97 -17.06 32.63
CA GLY A 80 6.92 -18.10 32.68
C GLY A 80 5.55 -17.66 32.16
N LEU A 81 5.53 -16.67 31.26
CA LEU A 81 4.32 -16.10 30.65
C LEU A 81 3.90 -16.85 29.38
N ASP A 82 4.68 -17.81 28.91
CA ASP A 82 4.40 -18.58 27.70
C ASP A 82 3.52 -19.82 27.94
N ILE A 83 3.24 -20.14 29.20
CA ILE A 83 2.41 -21.28 29.62
C ILE A 83 0.95 -20.88 29.70
N GLN A 84 0.09 -21.60 28.97
CA GLN A 84 -1.36 -21.42 29.04
C GLN A 84 -1.91 -22.08 30.30
N ARG A 85 -2.86 -21.38 30.94
CA ARG A 85 -3.54 -21.80 32.17
C ARG A 85 -5.05 -21.85 31.95
N ASP A 86 -5.73 -22.66 32.75
CA ASP A 86 -7.20 -22.73 32.76
C ASP A 86 -7.83 -21.52 33.48
N ALA A 87 -9.16 -21.52 33.57
CA ALA A 87 -9.92 -20.47 34.25
C ALA A 87 -9.62 -20.35 35.76
N ASN A 88 -9.03 -21.39 36.35
CA ASN A 88 -8.63 -21.45 37.75
C ASN A 88 -7.14 -21.10 37.93
N GLY A 89 -6.43 -20.77 36.85
CA GLY A 89 -5.01 -20.46 36.85
C GLY A 89 -4.09 -21.69 36.84
N GLN A 90 -4.61 -22.90 36.66
CA GLN A 90 -3.79 -24.10 36.62
C GLN A 90 -3.17 -24.31 35.22
N PRO A 91 -1.85 -24.58 35.12
CA PRO A 91 -1.21 -24.87 33.84
C PRO A 91 -1.78 -26.11 33.16
N TYR A 92 -2.02 -26.03 31.86
CA TYR A 92 -2.34 -27.22 31.06
C TYR A 92 -1.13 -28.14 30.92
N SER A 93 -1.29 -29.44 31.16
CA SER A 93 -0.25 -30.45 30.87
C SER A 93 -0.09 -30.67 29.36
N VAL A 94 -1.21 -30.64 28.63
CA VAL A 94 -1.31 -30.56 27.16
C VAL A 94 -2.44 -29.61 26.80
N LEU A 95 -2.33 -28.92 25.67
CA LEU A 95 -3.37 -27.99 25.24
C LEU A 95 -4.65 -28.76 24.86
N PRO A 96 -5.83 -28.20 25.18
CA PRO A 96 -7.10 -28.70 24.66
C PRO A 96 -7.07 -28.79 23.13
N ALA A 97 -7.68 -29.83 22.58
CA ALA A 97 -7.75 -30.01 21.14
C ALA A 97 -8.51 -28.84 20.49
N PRO A 98 -7.99 -28.24 19.40
CA PRO A 98 -8.73 -27.26 18.63
C PRO A 98 -10.05 -27.85 18.15
N VAL A 99 -11.13 -27.07 18.22
CA VAL A 99 -12.44 -27.48 17.71
C VAL A 99 -12.62 -26.93 16.30
N ALA A 100 -13.13 -27.75 15.37
CA ALA A 100 -13.29 -27.36 13.97
C ALA A 100 -14.48 -26.40 13.75
N ASP A 101 -15.51 -26.51 14.60
CA ASP A 101 -16.75 -25.76 14.48
C ASP A 101 -17.46 -25.65 15.85
N LYS A 102 -18.68 -25.10 15.85
CA LYS A 102 -19.50 -24.90 17.04
C LYS A 102 -20.06 -26.19 17.65
N SER A 103 -19.85 -27.36 17.02
CA SER A 103 -20.28 -28.65 17.57
C SER A 103 -19.43 -29.10 18.76
N GLY A 104 -18.28 -28.45 19.00
CA GLY A 104 -17.37 -28.78 20.09
C GLY A 104 -16.55 -30.05 19.87
N LYS A 105 -16.64 -30.67 18.69
CA LYS A 105 -15.82 -31.83 18.33
C LYS A 105 -14.38 -31.39 18.03
N PRO A 106 -13.36 -32.14 18.50
CA PRO A 106 -11.97 -31.92 18.10
C PRO A 106 -11.80 -31.94 16.58
N ASP A 107 -11.00 -31.03 16.04
CA ASP A 107 -10.64 -31.00 14.63
C ASP A 107 -9.75 -32.21 14.30
N PRO A 108 -10.17 -33.12 13.40
CA PRO A 108 -9.40 -34.30 13.05
C PRO A 108 -8.04 -33.99 12.38
N ARG A 109 -7.80 -32.75 11.93
CA ARG A 109 -6.49 -32.31 11.42
C ARG A 109 -5.43 -32.22 12.52
N PHE A 110 -5.82 -32.23 13.79
CA PHE A 110 -4.94 -32.20 14.95
C PHE A 110 -5.02 -33.54 15.68
N THR A 111 -4.32 -34.54 15.16
CA THR A 111 -4.34 -35.92 15.70
C THR A 111 -3.50 -36.09 16.96
N ASP A 112 -2.49 -35.22 17.14
CA ASP A 112 -1.52 -35.33 18.24
C ASP A 112 -1.82 -34.34 19.37
N ALA A 113 -1.48 -34.75 20.60
CA ALA A 113 -1.55 -33.88 21.76
C ALA A 113 -0.63 -32.67 21.58
N LEU A 114 -1.22 -31.48 21.65
CA LEU A 114 -0.49 -30.24 21.45
C LEU A 114 0.24 -29.86 22.74
N PRO A 115 1.59 -29.74 22.75
CA PRO A 115 2.30 -29.30 23.95
C PRO A 115 1.91 -27.86 24.31
N ASN A 116 1.84 -27.58 25.61
CA ASN A 116 1.70 -26.24 26.16
C ASN A 116 3.03 -25.46 26.01
N GLY A 117 2.97 -24.14 26.03
CA GLY A 117 4.12 -23.27 25.80
C GLY A 117 4.17 -22.67 24.40
N SER A 118 5.01 -21.66 24.24
CA SER A 118 5.19 -21.01 22.94
C SER A 118 5.96 -21.89 21.94
N ARG A 119 5.47 -22.03 20.70
CA ARG A 119 6.19 -22.73 19.62
C ARG A 119 7.03 -21.76 18.78
N SER A 120 8.35 -22.00 18.70
CA SER A 120 9.20 -21.33 17.71
C SER A 120 9.04 -21.99 16.34
N ARG A 121 8.23 -21.41 15.45
CA ARG A 121 8.12 -21.82 14.03
C ARG A 121 8.75 -20.78 13.10
N ILE A 122 9.97 -20.36 13.38
CA ILE A 122 10.80 -19.62 12.42
C ILE A 122 11.98 -20.51 12.00
N SER A 123 11.64 -21.68 11.48
CA SER A 123 12.48 -22.42 10.56
C SER A 123 11.51 -23.08 9.60
N SER A 124 11.72 -22.87 8.31
CA SER A 124 10.91 -23.42 7.22
C SER A 124 11.00 -24.95 7.23
N ALA A 125 10.18 -25.62 8.03
CA ALA A 125 9.79 -26.98 7.75
C ALA A 125 8.72 -26.89 6.66
N SER A 126 9.21 -27.02 5.43
CA SER A 126 8.43 -27.34 4.24
C SER A 126 7.20 -28.17 4.59
N SER A 127 6.04 -27.66 4.20
CA SER A 127 4.88 -28.51 3.95
C SER A 127 5.31 -29.57 2.94
N THR A 128 5.69 -30.76 3.41
CA THR A 128 5.73 -31.94 2.56
C THR A 128 4.28 -32.29 2.28
N ALA A 129 3.74 -31.70 1.22
CA ALA A 129 2.49 -32.16 0.63
C ALA A 129 2.66 -33.64 0.27
N PRO A 130 1.64 -34.50 0.47
CA PRO A 130 1.72 -35.88 0.00
C PRO A 130 1.90 -35.85 -1.52
N SER A 131 2.97 -36.48 -2.03
CA SER A 131 3.16 -36.63 -3.46
C SER A 131 1.97 -37.42 -4.01
N SER A 132 1.20 -36.81 -4.91
CA SER A 132 0.24 -37.52 -5.73
C SER A 132 1.01 -38.55 -6.55
N ALA A 133 0.94 -39.82 -6.15
CA ALA A 133 1.39 -40.93 -6.97
C ALA A 133 0.41 -41.05 -8.16
N SER A 134 0.81 -40.47 -9.28
CA SER A 134 0.34 -40.84 -10.61
C SER A 134 1.24 -41.95 -11.12
N GLY A 135 0.69 -43.14 -11.35
CA GLY A 135 1.47 -44.28 -11.81
C GLY A 135 0.62 -45.52 -12.06
N THR A 136 0.08 -45.58 -13.29
CA THR A 136 -0.31 -46.74 -14.13
C THR A 136 -1.21 -47.82 -13.54
#